data_AF-A0A3D4CKC1-F1
#
_entry.id   AF-A0A3D4CKC1-F1
#
_cell.length_a   1.000
_cell.length_b   1.000
_cell.length_c   1.000
_cell.angle_alpha   90.00
_cell.angle_beta   90.00
_cell.angle_gamma   90.00
#
_symmetry.space_group_name_H-M   'P 1'
#
loop_
_entity.id
_entity.type
_entity.pdbx_description
1 polymer ?
#
loop_
_entity_poly.entity_id
_entity_poly.type
_entity_poly.pdbx_seq_one_letter_code
_entity_poly.pdbx_strand_id
1 'polypeptide(L)'
;MIDEENNIPEDNSDERDEELEKEMQEGNQELDNVIQVSGMYREWFLDYASYVILERAVPHLNDGLKPVQRRILHSMKEMDDGRYHKVANIIGNTMKYHPHGDASIGDALVQLGQKDLLIDCQGNWGNIY
;
A
#
# COMPACT_ATOMS: atom_id res chain seq x y z
N MET A 1 10.82 -87.18 -4.96
CA MET A 1 10.37 -86.54 -3.70
C MET A 1 11.62 -85.83 -3.19
N ILE A 2 11.97 -84.60 -3.61
CA ILE A 2 11.25 -83.30 -3.53
C ILE A 2 10.61 -83.23 -2.13
N ASP A 3 11.11 -82.41 -1.20
CA ASP A 3 10.83 -80.97 -1.19
C ASP A 3 12.01 -80.08 -0.72
N GLU A 4 12.25 -78.99 -1.45
CA GLU A 4 13.07 -77.84 -1.06
C GLU A 4 12.25 -76.93 -0.13
N GLU A 5 12.70 -76.73 1.11
CA GLU A 5 12.22 -75.64 1.96
C GLU A 5 12.85 -74.32 1.50
N ASN A 6 12.09 -73.55 0.72
CA ASN A 6 12.36 -72.14 0.47
C ASN A 6 12.00 -71.35 1.73
N ASN A 7 13.02 -70.88 2.46
CA ASN A 7 12.86 -69.86 3.49
C ASN A 7 12.74 -68.50 2.78
N ILE A 8 11.50 -68.03 2.62
CA ILE A 8 11.15 -66.76 1.97
C ILE A 8 11.61 -65.61 2.89
N PRO A 9 12.31 -64.57 2.37
CA PRO A 9 12.70 -63.43 3.19
C PRO A 9 11.43 -62.69 3.65
N GLU A 10 11.33 -62.39 4.94
CA GLU A 10 10.25 -61.56 5.51
C GLU A 10 10.27 -60.20 4.79
N ASP A 11 9.18 -59.92 4.07
CA ASP A 11 8.98 -58.68 3.33
C ASP A 11 8.67 -57.56 4.32
N ASN A 12 9.65 -56.67 4.51
CA ASN A 12 9.63 -55.51 5.41
C ASN A 12 8.72 -54.40 4.85
N SER A 13 7.47 -54.76 4.58
CA SER A 13 6.43 -53.93 3.98
C SER A 13 6.04 -52.74 4.88
N ASP A 14 6.00 -52.96 6.19
CA ASP A 14 5.66 -51.92 7.16
C ASP A 14 6.66 -50.75 7.19
N GLU A 15 7.98 -51.01 7.07
CA GLU A 15 8.99 -49.94 7.03
C GLU A 15 8.91 -49.10 5.75
N ARG A 16 8.51 -49.72 4.63
CA ARG A 16 8.40 -49.05 3.33
C ARG A 16 7.16 -48.16 3.25
N ASP A 17 6.08 -48.58 3.89
CA ASP A 17 4.85 -47.82 3.99
C ASP A 17 5.02 -46.61 4.93
N GLU A 18 5.77 -46.75 6.04
CA GLU A 18 6.13 -45.61 6.91
C GLU A 18 7.03 -44.58 6.22
N GLU A 19 7.96 -45.02 5.36
CA GLU A 19 8.85 -44.15 4.60
C GLU A 19 8.08 -43.36 3.51
N LEU A 20 7.12 -44.02 2.84
CA LEU A 20 6.19 -43.40 1.90
C LEU A 20 5.25 -42.39 2.58
N GLU A 21 4.73 -42.70 3.77
CA GLU A 21 3.91 -41.77 4.53
C GLU A 21 4.69 -40.52 4.98
N LYS A 22 5.97 -40.68 5.33
CA LYS A 22 6.88 -39.56 5.62
C LYS A 22 7.15 -38.70 4.39
N GLU A 23 7.47 -39.30 3.24
CA GLU A 23 7.67 -38.55 1.99
C GLU A 23 6.39 -37.80 1.56
N MET A 24 5.22 -38.41 1.74
CA MET A 24 3.93 -37.78 1.48
C MET A 24 3.61 -36.65 2.47
N GLN A 25 4.01 -36.77 3.75
CA GLN A 25 3.88 -35.70 4.74
C GLN A 25 4.85 -34.55 4.48
N GLU A 26 6.10 -34.83 4.11
CA GLU A 26 7.10 -33.81 3.76
C GLU A 26 6.70 -33.07 2.48
N GLY A 27 6.22 -33.78 1.45
CA GLY A 27 5.70 -33.16 0.22
C GLY A 27 4.44 -32.31 0.44
N ASN A 28 3.57 -32.68 1.39
CA ASN A 28 2.41 -31.86 1.75
C ASN A 28 2.79 -30.60 2.55
N GLN A 29 3.81 -30.66 3.40
CA GLN A 29 4.34 -29.49 4.11
C GLN A 29 4.99 -28.47 3.16
N GLU A 30 5.55 -28.94 2.04
CA GLU A 30 6.12 -28.07 1.00
C GLU A 30 5.02 -27.35 0.18
N LEU A 31 3.86 -27.99 -0.01
CA LEU A 31 2.69 -27.41 -0.70
C LEU A 31 1.92 -26.40 0.16
N ASP A 32 1.95 -26.53 1.49
CA ASP A 32 1.29 -25.59 2.41
C ASP A 32 1.95 -24.19 2.42
N ASN A 33 3.20 -24.10 1.93
CA ASN A 33 3.91 -22.83 1.69
C ASN A 33 3.67 -22.24 0.28
N VAL A 34 2.87 -22.89 -0.57
CA VAL A 34 2.56 -22.38 -1.92
C VAL A 34 1.37 -21.42 -1.82
N ILE A 35 1.69 -20.14 -1.61
CA ILE A 35 0.67 -19.08 -1.61
C ILE A 35 0.07 -18.99 -3.02
N GLN A 36 -1.23 -19.26 -3.13
CA GLN A 36 -1.98 -19.12 -4.37
C GLN A 36 -1.91 -17.65 -4.83
N VAL A 37 -1.55 -17.43 -6.11
CA VAL A 37 -1.45 -16.09 -6.71
C VAL A 37 -2.75 -15.30 -6.52
N SER A 38 -3.90 -15.96 -6.57
CA SER A 38 -5.21 -15.36 -6.31
C SER A 38 -5.35 -14.75 -4.90
N GLY A 39 -4.76 -15.40 -3.88
CA GLY A 39 -4.71 -14.90 -2.51
C GLY A 39 -3.85 -13.63 -2.39
N MET A 40 -2.64 -13.67 -2.97
CA MET A 40 -1.73 -12.51 -2.98
C MET A 40 -2.33 -11.30 -3.69
N TYR A 41 -2.99 -11.52 -4.84
CA TYR A 41 -3.64 -10.44 -5.58
C TYR A 41 -4.73 -9.75 -4.77
N ARG A 42 -5.54 -10.51 -4.04
CA ARG A 42 -6.61 -9.94 -3.21
C ARG A 42 -6.03 -9.06 -2.11
N GLU A 43 -4.97 -9.52 -1.42
CA GLU A 43 -4.35 -8.77 -0.34
C GLU A 43 -3.67 -7.50 -0.85
N TRP A 44 -2.81 -7.60 -1.86
CA TRP A 44 -2.11 -6.43 -2.42
C TRP A 44 -3.09 -5.42 -3.02
N PHE A 45 -4.16 -5.90 -3.67
CA PHE A 45 -5.20 -5.02 -4.17
C PHE A 45 -5.92 -4.29 -3.04
N LEU A 46 -6.28 -4.99 -1.95
CA LEU A 46 -6.94 -4.38 -0.80
C LEU A 46 -6.04 -3.33 -0.12
N ASP A 47 -4.75 -3.63 0.03
CA ASP A 47 -3.78 -2.70 0.63
C ASP A 47 -3.61 -1.45 -0.25
N TYR A 48 -3.45 -1.63 -1.56
CA TYR A 48 -3.35 -0.50 -2.48
C TYR A 48 -4.64 0.32 -2.52
N ALA A 49 -5.79 -0.34 -2.61
CA ALA A 49 -7.09 0.32 -2.67
C ALA A 49 -7.35 1.13 -1.39
N SER A 50 -7.07 0.55 -0.22
CA SER A 50 -7.23 1.23 1.07
C SER A 50 -6.35 2.46 1.17
N TYR A 51 -5.06 2.35 0.77
CA TYR A 51 -4.14 3.48 0.73
C TYR A 51 -4.64 4.60 -0.18
N VAL A 52 -5.07 4.28 -1.41
CA VAL A 52 -5.55 5.29 -2.36
C VAL A 52 -6.80 6.00 -1.85
N ILE A 53 -7.73 5.27 -1.24
CA ILE A 53 -8.98 5.84 -0.71
C ILE A 53 -8.66 6.81 0.43
N LEU A 54 -7.85 6.39 1.40
CA LEU A 54 -7.57 7.15 2.61
C LEU A 54 -6.56 8.29 2.37
N GLU A 55 -5.50 8.05 1.59
CA GLU A 55 -4.41 9.03 1.42
C GLU A 55 -4.65 10.04 0.28
N ARG A 56 -5.65 9.82 -0.59
CA ARG A 56 -5.89 10.70 -1.75
C ARG A 56 -7.35 11.14 -1.94
N ALA A 57 -8.32 10.26 -1.72
CA ALA A 57 -9.69 10.51 -2.16
C ALA A 57 -10.58 11.11 -1.06
N VAL A 58 -10.65 10.46 0.10
CA VAL A 58 -11.67 10.74 1.12
C VAL A 58 -11.15 11.76 2.14
N PRO A 59 -11.91 12.83 2.44
CA PRO A 59 -11.56 13.77 3.49
C PRO A 59 -11.75 13.15 4.88
N HIS A 60 -10.99 13.64 5.86
CA HIS A 60 -11.13 13.17 7.24
C HIS A 60 -12.35 13.81 7.92
N LEU A 61 -13.02 13.08 8.82
CA LEU A 61 -14.28 13.52 9.45
C LEU A 61 -14.12 14.81 10.28
N ASN A 62 -13.01 14.94 11.01
CA ASN A 62 -12.83 16.04 11.96
C ASN A 62 -12.62 17.41 11.30
N ASP A 63 -11.96 17.45 10.14
CA ASP A 63 -11.56 18.70 9.46
C ASP A 63 -12.18 18.85 8.06
N GLY A 64 -12.71 17.78 7.48
CA GLY A 64 -13.22 17.77 6.11
C GLY A 64 -12.13 17.94 5.04
N LEU A 65 -10.85 17.81 5.40
CA LEU A 65 -9.72 18.03 4.49
C LEU A 65 -9.14 16.71 3.98
N LYS A 66 -8.73 16.72 2.71
CA LYS A 66 -7.90 15.66 2.14
C LYS A 66 -6.48 15.71 2.72
N PRO A 67 -5.75 14.59 2.76
CA PRO A 67 -4.41 14.55 3.34
C PRO A 67 -3.43 15.57 2.72
N VAL A 68 -3.44 15.77 1.40
CA VAL A 68 -2.60 16.77 0.73
C VAL A 68 -2.91 18.20 1.19
N GLN A 69 -4.19 18.53 1.37
CA GLN A 69 -4.65 19.86 1.79
C GLN A 69 -4.19 20.16 3.22
N ARG A 70 -4.26 19.17 4.11
CA ARG A 70 -3.76 19.30 5.49
C ARG A 70 -2.26 19.57 5.53
N ARG A 71 -1.48 18.85 4.72
CA ARG A 71 -0.01 19.02 4.64
C ARG A 71 0.38 20.39 4.08
N ILE A 72 -0.37 20.90 3.09
CA ILE A 72 -0.21 22.26 2.57
C ILE A 72 -0.45 23.29 3.67
N LEU A 73 -1.58 23.23 4.36
CA LEU A 73 -1.93 24.19 5.42
C LEU A 73 -0.93 24.14 6.59
N HIS A 74 -0.47 22.95 6.95
CA HIS A 74 0.58 22.80 7.96
C HIS A 74 1.88 23.50 7.53
N SER A 75 2.32 23.27 6.29
CA SER A 75 3.53 23.89 5.75
C SER A 75 3.41 25.42 5.66
N MET A 76 2.23 25.92 5.31
CA MET A 76 1.94 27.35 5.32
C MET A 76 2.00 27.92 6.72
N LYS A 77 1.49 27.20 7.73
CA LYS A 77 1.51 27.67 9.11
C LYS A 77 2.93 27.74 9.69
N GLU A 78 3.81 26.81 9.32
CA GLU A 78 5.22 26.86 9.75
C GLU A 78 6.00 28.00 9.10
N MET A 79 5.63 28.38 7.87
CA MET A 79 6.29 29.46 7.13
C MET A 79 5.66 30.84 7.38
N ASP A 80 4.57 30.91 8.12
CA ASP A 80 3.75 32.10 8.33
C ASP A 80 4.53 33.23 9.03
N ASP A 81 4.93 34.24 8.26
CA ASP A 81 5.60 35.46 8.75
C ASP A 81 4.73 36.73 8.54
N GLY A 82 3.46 36.57 8.14
CA GLY A 82 2.53 37.64 7.82
C GLY A 82 2.74 38.31 6.46
N ARG A 83 3.65 37.81 5.62
CA ARG A 83 3.89 38.31 4.25
C ARG A 83 3.44 37.29 3.22
N TYR A 84 3.30 37.77 1.98
CA TYR A 84 3.04 36.88 0.85
C TYR A 84 4.30 36.09 0.49
N HIS A 85 4.14 34.77 0.40
CA HIS A 85 5.17 33.88 -0.10
C HIS A 85 4.91 33.46 -1.55
N LYS A 86 5.99 33.25 -2.31
CA LYS A 86 5.90 32.65 -3.63
C LYS A 86 5.33 31.23 -3.50
N VAL A 87 4.35 30.89 -4.33
CA VAL A 87 3.71 29.57 -4.37
C VAL A 87 4.73 28.43 -4.48
N ALA A 88 5.77 28.60 -5.31
CA ALA A 88 6.84 27.61 -5.46
C ALA A 88 7.57 27.29 -4.14
N ASN A 89 7.71 28.26 -3.23
CA ASN A 89 8.36 28.05 -1.93
C ASN A 89 7.46 27.20 -1.01
N ILE A 90 6.14 27.45 -1.03
CA ILE A 90 5.17 26.67 -0.25
C ILE A 90 5.12 25.24 -0.77
N ILE A 91 5.07 25.04 -2.09
CA ILE A 91 5.11 23.71 -2.72
C ILE A 91 6.40 22.98 -2.34
N GLY A 92 7.55 23.67 -2.46
CA GLY A 92 8.85 23.13 -2.09
C GLY A 92 8.94 22.70 -0.62
N ASN A 93 8.39 23.48 0.31
CA ASN A 93 8.36 23.10 1.71
C ASN A 93 7.39 21.94 1.96
N THR A 94 6.23 21.95 1.32
CA THR A 94 5.21 20.89 1.45
C THR A 94 5.70 19.53 0.96
N MET A 95 6.62 19.49 -0.02
CA MET A 95 7.23 18.24 -0.49
C MET A 95 7.94 17.45 0.62
N LYS A 96 8.42 18.10 1.70
CA LYS A 96 8.97 17.41 2.87
C LYS A 96 7.95 16.48 3.53
N TYR A 97 6.68 16.90 3.52
CA TYR A 97 5.57 16.15 4.10
C TYR A 97 4.82 15.33 3.05
N HIS A 98 4.83 15.70 1.77
CA HIS A 98 4.08 15.03 0.71
C HIS A 98 4.98 14.69 -0.50
N PRO A 99 5.69 13.54 -0.47
CA PRO A 99 6.67 13.17 -1.50
C PRO A 99 6.00 12.51 -2.73
N HIS A 100 5.00 13.17 -3.32
CA HIS A 100 4.22 12.66 -4.45
C HIS A 100 4.19 13.60 -5.66
N GLY A 101 5.22 14.44 -5.77
CA GLY A 101 5.40 15.41 -6.85
C GLY A 101 4.84 16.79 -6.52
N ASP A 102 5.44 17.80 -7.14
CA ASP A 102 5.06 19.21 -7.02
C ASP A 102 3.72 19.50 -7.72
N ALA A 103 3.45 18.85 -8.85
CA ALA A 103 2.20 19.01 -9.61
C ALA A 103 0.94 18.73 -8.76
N SER A 104 0.90 17.59 -8.05
CA SER A 104 -0.23 17.21 -7.19
C SER A 104 -0.51 18.22 -6.08
N ILE A 105 0.56 18.83 -5.55
CA ILE A 105 0.48 19.85 -4.49
C ILE A 105 0.01 21.18 -5.08
N GLY A 106 0.55 21.56 -6.24
CA GLY A 106 0.17 22.77 -6.97
C GLY A 106 -1.31 22.76 -7.33
N ASP A 107 -1.81 21.67 -7.91
CA ASP A 107 -3.22 21.53 -8.28
C ASP A 107 -4.14 21.63 -7.06
N ALA A 108 -3.77 20.97 -5.96
CA ALA A 108 -4.53 21.04 -4.71
C ALA A 108 -4.53 22.46 -4.12
N LEU A 109 -3.41 23.17 -4.19
CA LEU A 109 -3.28 24.55 -3.72
C LEU A 109 -4.12 25.51 -4.56
N VAL A 110 -4.10 25.38 -5.89
CA VAL A 110 -4.92 26.21 -6.78
C VAL A 110 -6.41 25.99 -6.48
N GLN A 111 -6.86 24.74 -6.30
CA GLN A 111 -8.24 24.45 -5.92
C GLN A 111 -8.63 25.01 -4.55
N LEU A 112 -7.70 25.06 -3.59
CA LEU A 112 -7.95 25.69 -2.29
C LEU A 112 -8.03 27.21 -2.40
N GLY A 113 -7.11 27.83 -3.14
CA GLY A 113 -7.08 29.28 -3.35
C GLY A 113 -8.30 29.80 -4.10
N GLN A 114 -8.75 29.08 -5.13
CA GLN A 114 -9.97 29.43 -5.89
C GLN A 114 -11.25 29.48 -5.05
N LYS A 115 -11.28 28.81 -3.89
CA LYS A 115 -12.44 28.82 -2.99
C LYS A 115 -12.51 30.08 -2.13
N ASP A 116 -11.40 30.81 -1.97
CA ASP A 116 -11.32 32.06 -1.20
C ASP A 116 -11.84 31.94 0.25
N LEU A 117 -11.60 30.78 0.88
CA LEU A 117 -12.07 30.49 2.24
C LEU A 117 -10.95 30.55 3.29
N LEU A 118 -9.77 30.02 2.96
CA LEU A 118 -8.71 29.76 3.94
C LEU A 118 -7.37 30.41 3.58
N ILE A 119 -7.18 30.81 2.32
CA ILE A 119 -5.90 31.28 1.78
C ILE A 119 -6.15 32.60 1.08
N ASP A 120 -5.40 33.63 1.47
CA ASP A 120 -5.35 34.89 0.74
C ASP A 120 -4.37 34.75 -0.45
N CYS A 121 -4.88 35.01 -1.64
CA CYS A 121 -4.24 34.67 -2.90
C CYS A 121 -3.98 35.93 -3.74
N GLN A 122 -2.72 36.17 -4.11
CA GLN A 122 -2.34 37.22 -5.05
C GLN A 122 -1.92 36.63 -6.40
N GLY A 123 -2.40 37.20 -7.50
CA GLY A 123 -2.02 36.81 -8.87
C GLY A 123 -3.18 36.21 -9.66
N ASN A 124 -2.87 35.52 -10.76
CA ASN A 124 -3.88 34.81 -11.55
C ASN A 124 -4.03 33.37 -11.03
N TRP A 125 -5.22 33.04 -10.52
CA TRP A 125 -5.57 31.73 -9.96
C TRP A 125 -6.59 30.97 -10.82
N GLY A 126 -6.76 31.37 -12.09
CA GLY A 126 -7.76 30.84 -12.99
C GLY A 126 -9.10 31.57 -12.90
N ASN A 127 -9.88 31.49 -13.96
CA ASN A 127 -11.22 32.06 -14.03
C ASN A 127 -12.22 30.98 -14.47
N ILE A 128 -13.51 31.31 -14.47
CA ILE A 128 -14.60 30.45 -14.94
C ILE A 128 -15.08 30.84 -16.35
N TYR A 129 -14.41 31.81 -17.01
CA TYR A 129 -14.89 32.50 -18.21
C TYR A 129 -13.95 32.34 -19.41
#